data_AF-A0A1X7HZT0-F1
#
_entry.id   AF-A0A1X7HZT0-F1
#
_cell.length_a   1.000
_cell.length_b   1.000
_cell.length_c   1.000
_cell.angle_alpha   90.00
_cell.angle_beta   90.00
_cell.angle_gamma   90.00
#
_symmetry.space_group_name_H-M   'P 1'
#
loop_
_entity.id
_entity.type
_entity.pdbx_description
1 polymer ?
#
loop_
_entity_poly.entity_id
_entity_poly.type
_entity_poly.pdbx_seq_one_letter_code
_entity_poly.pdbx_strand_id
1 'polypeptide(L)'
;MGIKSKVFLFLVATMCAATISAQRAIRIGYVDMEYILENVEEYREANEQLATKVQKWKLELDKEKGVIDQMKKDLMAEKVLLTEELISERQEEIQILEKEMFDYQQDRFGPEGDLVLQKRRLIQPIQDQVFNEVQKIGANKKYDFIFDKSADVVMLYSEKRHDISDLVLRGISRTRKISAPKNKQNARTSFEDIEDEETEETISDAILERQERAKQAEEARIKTAEENRAEQLRIREERKKAYEERRKKLLEEREAKRKKELEERNGKNDSEEEESSKGDE
;
A
#
# COMPACT_ATOMS: atom_id res chain seq x y z
N MET A 1 5.64 -70.93 49.18
CA MET A 1 5.77 -70.69 47.72
C MET A 1 7.08 -71.28 47.22
N GLY A 2 7.03 -72.20 46.26
CA GLY A 2 8.25 -72.75 45.65
C GLY A 2 9.03 -71.66 44.89
N ILE A 3 10.35 -71.87 44.72
CA ILE A 3 11.25 -70.93 44.01
C ILE A 3 10.67 -70.54 42.63
N LYS A 4 10.06 -71.50 41.93
CA LYS A 4 9.40 -71.30 40.63
C LYS A 4 8.23 -70.29 40.70
N SER A 5 7.39 -70.33 41.74
CA SER A 5 6.30 -69.36 41.93
C SER A 5 6.82 -67.96 42.28
N LYS A 6 7.93 -67.86 43.03
CA LYS A 6 8.55 -66.56 43.35
C LYS A 6 9.18 -65.91 42.12
N VAL A 7 9.85 -66.70 41.28
CA VAL A 7 10.43 -66.23 40.00
C VAL A 7 9.33 -65.80 39.02
N PHE A 8 8.23 -66.56 38.93
CA PHE A 8 7.09 -66.17 38.10
C PHE A 8 6.46 -64.86 38.57
N LEU A 9 6.28 -64.68 39.88
CA LEU A 9 5.72 -63.44 40.45
C LEU A 9 6.64 -62.23 40.22
N PHE A 10 7.97 -62.41 40.30
CA PHE A 10 8.95 -61.36 40.00
C PHE A 10 8.95 -60.97 38.51
N LEU A 11 8.84 -61.94 37.60
CA LEU A 11 8.74 -61.70 36.17
C LEU A 11 7.46 -60.90 35.83
N VAL A 12 6.32 -61.29 36.39
CA VAL A 12 5.04 -60.59 36.20
C VAL A 12 5.10 -59.16 36.76
N ALA A 13 5.67 -58.98 37.97
CA ALA A 13 5.84 -57.65 38.56
C ALA A 13 6.73 -56.73 37.72
N THR A 14 7.82 -57.27 37.14
CA THR A 14 8.74 -56.51 36.28
C THR A 14 8.09 -56.14 34.94
N MET A 15 7.29 -57.05 34.38
CA MET A 15 6.53 -56.82 33.15
C MET A 15 5.41 -55.79 33.35
N CYS A 16 4.72 -55.80 34.50
CA CYS A 16 3.75 -54.76 34.86
C CYS A 16 4.43 -53.41 35.11
N ALA A 17 5.58 -53.36 35.78
CA ALA A 17 6.33 -52.12 36.00
C ALA A 17 6.80 -51.47 34.68
N ALA A 18 7.15 -52.27 33.66
CA ALA A 18 7.51 -51.77 32.34
C ALA A 18 6.36 -51.08 31.60
N THR A 19 5.09 -51.42 31.89
CA THR A 19 3.92 -50.80 31.24
C THR A 19 3.57 -49.40 31.76
N ILE A 20 4.01 -49.04 32.97
CA ILE A 20 3.69 -47.74 33.59
C ILE A 20 4.49 -46.59 32.94
N SER A 21 5.69 -46.87 32.44
CA SER A 21 6.55 -45.85 31.82
C SER A 21 6.15 -45.45 30.39
N ALA A 22 5.14 -46.09 29.79
CA ALA A 22 4.77 -45.90 28.38
C ALA A 22 3.62 -44.90 28.15
N GLN A 23 2.92 -44.43 29.20
CA GLN A 23 1.78 -43.51 29.06
C GLN A 23 2.21 -42.05 29.27
N ARG A 24 3.03 -41.50 28.37
CA ARG A 24 3.21 -40.04 28.33
C ARG A 24 1.97 -39.42 27.68
N ALA A 25 1.10 -38.83 28.49
CA ALA A 25 -0.06 -38.08 27.99
C ALA A 25 0.42 -36.92 27.12
N ILE A 26 -0.07 -36.87 25.87
CA ILE A 26 0.21 -35.78 24.93
C ILE A 26 -0.41 -34.50 25.48
N ARG A 27 0.39 -33.45 25.62
CA ARG A 27 -0.08 -32.14 26.09
C ARG A 27 -0.40 -31.26 24.90
N ILE A 28 -1.68 -30.96 24.74
CA ILE A 28 -2.20 -30.11 23.68
C ILE A 28 -2.69 -28.80 24.29
N GLY A 29 -2.26 -27.68 23.70
CA GLY A 29 -2.78 -26.35 23.97
C GLY A 29 -3.39 -25.74 22.71
N TYR A 30 -4.14 -24.65 22.88
CA TYR A 30 -4.55 -23.82 21.75
C TYR A 30 -4.39 -22.34 22.08
N VAL A 31 -4.25 -21.53 21.04
CA VAL A 31 -4.19 -20.07 21.07
C VAL A 31 -5.24 -19.49 20.13
N ASP A 32 -5.73 -18.31 20.46
CA ASP A 32 -6.54 -17.48 19.59
C ASP A 32 -5.68 -16.31 19.12
N MET A 33 -5.05 -16.48 17.96
CA MET A 33 -4.13 -15.48 17.39
C MET A 33 -4.82 -14.16 17.08
N GLU A 34 -6.07 -14.19 16.60
CA GLU A 34 -6.85 -12.98 16.35
C GLU A 34 -7.05 -12.19 17.65
N TYR A 35 -7.53 -12.84 18.71
CA TYR A 35 -7.66 -12.22 20.04
C TYR A 35 -6.33 -11.69 20.57
N ILE A 36 -5.23 -12.43 20.42
CA ILE A 36 -3.91 -11.97 20.87
C ILE A 36 -3.51 -10.70 20.11
N LEU A 37 -3.60 -10.71 18.79
CA LEU A 37 -3.18 -9.59 17.95
C LEU A 37 -4.04 -8.34 18.20
N GLU A 38 -5.36 -8.48 18.32
CA GLU A 38 -6.26 -7.36 18.61
C GLU A 38 -5.95 -6.65 19.94
N ASN A 39 -5.42 -7.37 20.93
CA ASN A 39 -5.04 -6.83 22.22
C ASN A 39 -3.59 -6.27 22.26
N VAL A 40 -2.84 -6.36 21.16
CA VAL A 40 -1.50 -5.77 21.03
C VAL A 40 -1.62 -4.38 20.42
N GLU A 41 -1.17 -3.35 21.15
CA GLU A 41 -1.31 -1.95 20.73
C GLU A 41 -0.63 -1.67 19.38
N GLU A 42 0.57 -2.23 19.17
CA GLU A 42 1.33 -2.08 17.93
C GLU A 42 0.57 -2.63 16.71
N TYR A 43 -0.25 -3.66 16.91
CA TYR A 43 -1.08 -4.24 15.85
C TYR A 43 -2.26 -3.32 15.52
N ARG A 44 -2.88 -2.73 16.55
CA ARG A 44 -3.96 -1.74 16.37
C ARG A 44 -3.45 -0.51 15.63
N GLU A 45 -2.30 0.04 16.05
CA GLU A 45 -1.66 1.17 15.37
C GLU A 45 -1.28 0.83 13.91
N ALA A 46 -0.70 -0.35 13.67
CA ALA A 46 -0.37 -0.79 12.32
C ALA A 46 -1.62 -0.91 11.42
N ASN A 47 -2.72 -1.46 11.95
CA ASN A 47 -3.98 -1.56 11.24
C ASN A 47 -4.59 -0.19 10.94
N GLU A 48 -4.53 0.76 11.88
CA GLU A 48 -5.02 2.12 11.67
C GLU A 48 -4.21 2.86 10.59
N GLN A 49 -2.89 2.72 10.61
CA GLN A 49 -2.01 3.26 9.57
C GLN A 49 -2.31 2.67 8.18
N LEU A 50 -2.53 1.36 8.11
CA LEU A 50 -2.91 0.68 6.87
C LEU A 50 -4.29 1.14 6.39
N ALA A 51 -5.28 1.21 7.28
CA ALA A 51 -6.63 1.66 6.96
C ALA A 51 -6.64 3.08 6.39
N THR A 52 -5.87 3.99 6.99
CA THR A 52 -5.73 5.37 6.52
C THR A 52 -5.15 5.43 5.10
N LYS A 53 -4.11 4.62 4.81
CA LYS A 53 -3.52 4.56 3.46
C LYS A 53 -4.46 3.96 2.44
N VAL A 54 -5.16 2.88 2.80
CA VAL A 54 -6.19 2.25 1.95
C VAL A 54 -7.28 3.25 1.62
N GLN A 55 -7.76 4.01 2.60
CA GLN A 55 -8.78 5.03 2.37
C GLN A 55 -8.26 6.12 1.43
N LYS A 56 -7.02 6.59 1.61
CA LYS A 56 -6.41 7.58 0.72
C LYS A 56 -6.33 7.09 -0.73
N TRP A 57 -5.82 5.88 -0.95
CA TRP A 57 -5.73 5.30 -2.31
C TRP A 57 -7.10 5.07 -2.94
N LYS A 58 -8.11 4.69 -2.16
CA LYS A 58 -9.49 4.57 -2.65
C LYS A 58 -10.04 5.93 -3.11
N LEU A 59 -9.82 7.00 -2.33
CA LEU A 59 -10.25 8.34 -2.70
C LEU A 59 -9.54 8.84 -3.97
N GLU A 60 -8.25 8.51 -4.14
CA GLU A 60 -7.50 8.83 -5.36
C GLU A 60 -8.08 8.10 -6.58
N LEU A 61 -8.35 6.80 -6.46
CA LEU A 61 -9.01 6.00 -7.50
C LEU A 61 -10.40 6.50 -7.85
N ASP A 62 -11.23 6.81 -6.85
CA ASP A 62 -12.58 7.32 -7.07
C ASP A 62 -12.56 8.67 -7.81
N LYS A 63 -11.56 9.52 -7.52
CA LYS A 63 -11.36 10.79 -8.22
C LYS A 63 -10.95 10.58 -9.67
N GLU A 64 -9.98 9.70 -9.93
CA GLU A 64 -9.53 9.37 -11.30
C GLU A 64 -10.66 8.77 -12.13
N LYS A 65 -11.41 7.84 -11.54
CA LYS A 65 -12.60 7.25 -12.16
C LYS A 65 -13.63 8.32 -12.51
N GLY A 66 -13.88 9.27 -11.61
CA GLY A 66 -14.80 10.39 -11.86
C GLY A 66 -14.37 11.27 -13.04
N VAL A 67 -13.06 11.51 -13.20
CA VAL A 67 -12.50 12.26 -14.34
C VAL A 67 -12.71 11.48 -15.65
N ILE A 68 -12.37 10.19 -15.66
CA ILE A 68 -12.54 9.32 -16.83
C ILE A 68 -14.03 9.25 -17.25
N ASP A 69 -14.93 9.08 -16.29
CA ASP A 69 -16.36 9.01 -16.54
C ASP A 69 -16.91 10.34 -17.11
N GLN A 70 -16.40 11.48 -16.62
CA GLN A 70 -16.77 12.79 -17.18
C GLN A 70 -16.26 12.94 -18.61
N MET A 71 -14.98 12.62 -18.88
CA MET A 71 -14.41 12.69 -20.23
C MET A 71 -15.16 11.82 -21.23
N LYS A 72 -15.59 10.62 -20.81
CA LYS A 72 -16.44 9.75 -21.65
C LYS A 72 -17.78 10.39 -21.97
N LYS A 73 -18.44 11.00 -20.98
CA LYS A 73 -19.73 11.69 -21.19
C LYS A 73 -19.57 12.89 -22.11
N ASP A 74 -18.52 13.68 -21.92
CA ASP A 74 -18.22 14.86 -22.75
C ASP A 74 -17.93 14.44 -24.20
N LEU A 75 -17.15 13.37 -24.40
CA LEU A 75 -16.92 12.80 -25.72
C LEU A 75 -18.22 12.33 -26.38
N MET A 76 -19.12 11.67 -25.63
CA MET A 76 -20.42 11.23 -26.17
C MET A 76 -21.32 12.41 -26.58
N ALA A 77 -21.34 13.48 -25.79
CA ALA A 77 -22.14 14.67 -26.06
C ALA A 77 -21.59 15.48 -27.25
N GLU A 78 -20.26 15.63 -27.33
CA GLU A 78 -19.59 16.42 -28.37
C GLU A 78 -19.33 15.63 -29.65
N LYS A 79 -19.51 14.30 -29.66
CA LYS A 79 -19.15 13.41 -30.79
C LYS A 79 -19.69 13.88 -32.15
N VAL A 80 -20.91 14.42 -32.18
CA VAL A 80 -21.58 14.89 -33.42
C VAL A 80 -20.93 16.16 -33.97
N LEU A 81 -20.22 16.92 -33.14
CA LEU A 81 -19.56 18.18 -33.48
C LEU A 81 -18.06 18.02 -33.80
N LEU A 82 -17.49 16.84 -33.53
CA LEU A 82 -16.07 16.54 -33.68
C LEU A 82 -15.78 15.82 -35.01
N THR A 83 -14.54 15.96 -35.50
CA THR A 83 -14.03 15.16 -36.63
C THR A 83 -13.60 13.78 -36.14
N GLU A 84 -13.52 12.80 -37.05
CA GLU A 84 -13.09 11.43 -36.70
C GLU A 84 -11.70 11.40 -36.05
N GLU A 85 -10.76 12.23 -36.51
CA GLU A 85 -9.42 12.37 -35.93
C GLU A 85 -9.48 12.85 -34.47
N LEU A 86 -10.27 13.88 -34.18
CA LEU A 86 -10.41 14.40 -32.81
C LEU A 86 -11.13 13.42 -31.88
N ILE A 87 -12.06 12.62 -32.42
CA ILE A 87 -12.71 11.54 -31.67
C ILE A 87 -11.67 10.47 -31.30
N SER A 88 -10.85 10.03 -32.27
CA SER A 88 -9.81 9.03 -32.05
C SER A 88 -8.80 9.50 -31.00
N GLU A 89 -8.32 10.74 -31.08
CA GLU A 89 -7.37 11.30 -30.11
C GLU A 89 -7.95 11.30 -28.68
N ARG A 90 -9.22 11.73 -28.51
CA ARG A 90 -9.86 11.71 -27.18
C ARG A 90 -10.13 10.29 -26.67
N GLN A 91 -10.42 9.35 -27.56
CA GLN A 91 -10.56 7.94 -27.18
C GLN A 91 -9.24 7.34 -26.71
N GLU A 92 -8.13 7.67 -27.36
CA GLU A 92 -6.79 7.27 -26.92
C GLU A 92 -6.46 7.87 -25.56
N GLU A 93 -6.75 9.16 -25.33
CA GLU A 93 -6.54 9.81 -24.03
C GLU A 93 -7.33 9.12 -22.91
N ILE A 94 -8.61 8.81 -23.15
CA ILE A 94 -9.44 8.04 -22.21
C ILE A 94 -8.82 6.67 -21.94
N GLN A 95 -8.39 5.94 -22.98
CA GLN A 95 -7.79 4.61 -22.82
C GLN A 95 -6.47 4.64 -22.04
N ILE A 96 -5.64 5.66 -22.24
CA ILE A 96 -4.40 5.85 -21.48
C ILE A 96 -4.73 6.03 -20.00
N LEU A 97 -5.69 6.92 -19.67
CA LEU A 97 -6.08 7.15 -18.27
C LEU A 97 -6.74 5.92 -17.64
N GLU A 98 -7.54 5.17 -18.39
CA GLU A 98 -8.11 3.90 -17.90
C GLU A 98 -7.02 2.88 -17.58
N LYS A 99 -6.00 2.80 -18.43
CA LYS A 99 -4.85 1.92 -18.20
C LYS A 99 -4.04 2.38 -16.99
N GLU A 100 -3.75 3.67 -16.88
CA GLU A 100 -3.04 4.24 -15.73
C GLU A 100 -3.79 3.98 -14.42
N MET A 101 -5.12 4.14 -14.41
CA MET A 101 -5.96 3.83 -13.25
C MET A 101 -5.92 2.33 -12.90
N PHE A 102 -5.96 1.45 -13.92
CA PHE A 102 -5.84 0.01 -13.71
C PHE A 102 -4.48 -0.39 -13.15
N ASP A 103 -3.40 0.14 -13.72
CA ASP A 103 -2.03 -0.10 -13.27
C ASP A 103 -1.85 0.41 -11.84
N TYR A 104 -2.35 1.62 -11.52
CA TYR A 104 -2.37 2.14 -10.16
C TYR A 104 -3.14 1.21 -9.21
N GLN A 105 -4.33 0.73 -9.59
CA GLN A 105 -5.11 -0.19 -8.78
C GLN A 105 -4.33 -1.49 -8.52
N GLN A 106 -3.66 -2.03 -9.53
CA GLN A 106 -2.86 -3.24 -9.42
C GLN A 106 -1.62 -3.02 -8.54
N ASP A 107 -0.93 -1.90 -8.69
CA ASP A 107 0.25 -1.54 -7.89
C ASP A 107 -0.10 -1.34 -6.41
N ARG A 108 -1.29 -0.83 -6.10
CA ARG A 108 -1.72 -0.63 -4.71
C ARG A 108 -2.36 -1.88 -4.09
N PHE A 109 -3.28 -2.52 -4.80
CA PHE A 109 -4.19 -3.55 -4.28
C PHE A 109 -3.97 -4.95 -4.86
N GLY A 110 -3.07 -5.11 -5.82
CA GLY A 110 -2.73 -6.41 -6.40
C GLY A 110 -2.04 -7.36 -5.40
N PRO A 111 -1.82 -8.63 -5.79
CA PRO A 111 -1.23 -9.64 -4.92
C PRO A 111 0.18 -9.29 -4.42
N GLU A 112 0.96 -8.60 -5.23
CA GLU A 112 2.29 -8.04 -4.90
C GLU A 112 2.24 -6.51 -4.72
N GLY A 113 1.05 -5.96 -4.57
CA GLY A 113 0.85 -4.53 -4.43
C GLY A 113 1.32 -3.97 -3.08
N ASP A 114 1.41 -2.66 -3.01
CA ASP A 114 1.88 -1.93 -1.83
C ASP A 114 1.11 -2.28 -0.56
N LEU A 115 -0.19 -2.54 -0.65
CA LEU A 115 -0.99 -2.94 0.52
C LEU A 115 -0.47 -4.24 1.14
N VAL A 116 -0.22 -5.26 0.32
CA VAL A 116 0.25 -6.57 0.79
C VAL A 116 1.66 -6.45 1.35
N LEU A 117 2.54 -5.71 0.66
CA LEU A 117 3.90 -5.46 1.12
C LEU A 117 3.94 -4.72 2.46
N GLN A 118 3.13 -3.67 2.61
CA GLN A 118 3.05 -2.91 3.86
C GLN A 118 2.42 -3.74 4.99
N LYS A 119 1.37 -4.52 4.69
CA LYS A 119 0.78 -5.45 5.65
C LYS A 119 1.85 -6.43 6.16
N ARG A 120 2.64 -7.02 5.25
CA ARG A 120 3.75 -7.90 5.63
C ARG A 120 4.78 -7.18 6.50
N ARG A 121 5.25 -5.99 6.10
CA ARG A 121 6.27 -5.23 6.85
C ARG A 121 5.83 -4.81 8.25
N LEU A 122 4.57 -4.43 8.43
CA LEU A 122 4.06 -3.93 9.71
C LEU A 122 3.54 -5.05 10.62
N ILE A 123 2.81 -6.02 10.06
CA ILE A 123 2.12 -7.05 10.86
C ILE A 123 3.01 -8.27 11.11
N GLN A 124 3.83 -8.70 10.14
CA GLN A 124 4.69 -9.87 10.29
C GLN A 124 5.60 -9.82 11.53
N PRO A 125 6.33 -8.72 11.83
CA PRO A 125 7.18 -8.70 13.03
C PRO A 125 6.38 -8.86 14.33
N ILE A 126 5.12 -8.44 14.36
CA ILE A 126 4.23 -8.63 15.51
C ILE A 126 3.81 -10.10 15.63
N GLN A 127 3.46 -10.73 14.51
CA GLN A 127 3.17 -12.16 14.46
C GLN A 127 4.37 -13.01 14.89
N ASP A 128 5.58 -12.65 14.44
CA ASP A 128 6.82 -13.31 14.82
C ASP A 128 7.07 -13.19 16.33
N GLN A 129 6.77 -12.04 16.94
CA GLN A 129 6.85 -11.87 18.39
C GLN A 129 5.87 -12.79 19.13
N VAL A 130 4.61 -12.86 18.68
CA VAL A 130 3.61 -13.76 19.26
C VAL A 130 4.08 -15.20 19.14
N PHE A 131 4.54 -15.61 17.95
CA PHE A 131 5.04 -16.96 17.69
C PHE A 131 6.20 -17.34 18.60
N ASN A 132 7.18 -16.43 18.78
CA ASN A 132 8.30 -16.64 19.69
C ASN A 132 7.85 -16.81 21.14
N GLU A 133 6.85 -16.05 21.61
CA GLU A 133 6.29 -16.22 22.95
C GLU A 133 5.53 -17.54 23.09
N VAL A 134 4.75 -17.93 22.08
CA VAL A 134 4.08 -19.24 22.02
C VAL A 134 5.10 -20.38 22.12
N GLN A 135 6.21 -20.32 21.38
CA GLN A 135 7.26 -21.33 21.45
C GLN A 135 7.90 -21.42 22.83
N LYS A 136 8.22 -20.28 23.45
CA LYS A 136 8.77 -20.24 24.83
C LYS A 136 7.81 -20.90 25.82
N ILE A 137 6.51 -20.59 25.72
CA ILE A 137 5.48 -21.15 26.59
C ILE A 137 5.32 -22.65 26.34
N GLY A 138 5.34 -23.07 25.07
CA GLY A 138 5.32 -24.46 24.65
C GLY A 138 6.44 -25.27 25.30
N ALA A 139 7.68 -24.80 25.16
CA ALA A 139 8.85 -25.43 25.77
C ALA A 139 8.78 -25.46 27.31
N ASN A 140 8.47 -24.32 27.94
CA ASN A 140 8.44 -24.20 29.40
C ASN A 140 7.35 -25.05 30.06
N LYS A 141 6.16 -25.14 29.43
CA LYS A 141 5.04 -25.94 29.93
C LYS A 141 5.00 -27.37 29.38
N LYS A 142 5.95 -27.71 28.50
CA LYS A 142 6.10 -29.02 27.86
C LYS A 142 4.86 -29.40 27.03
N TYR A 143 4.27 -28.44 26.31
CA TYR A 143 3.24 -28.77 25.32
C TYR A 143 3.91 -29.48 24.14
N ASP A 144 3.28 -30.56 23.68
CA ASP A 144 3.74 -31.30 22.51
C ASP A 144 3.13 -30.67 21.23
N PHE A 145 1.91 -30.11 21.33
CA PHE A 145 1.25 -29.38 20.25
C PHE A 145 0.54 -28.12 20.76
N ILE A 146 0.57 -27.06 19.96
CA ILE A 146 -0.22 -25.84 20.16
C ILE A 146 -0.91 -25.52 18.84
N PHE A 147 -2.24 -25.45 18.87
CA PHE A 147 -3.05 -25.13 17.69
C PHE A 147 -3.51 -23.67 17.72
N ASP A 148 -3.57 -23.04 16.56
CA ASP A 148 -4.24 -21.76 16.39
C ASP A 148 -5.72 -22.01 16.05
N LYS A 149 -6.61 -21.49 16.88
CA LYS A 149 -8.06 -21.54 16.70
C LYS A 149 -8.53 -20.64 15.54
N SER A 150 -7.75 -19.62 15.21
CA SER A 150 -8.04 -18.65 14.14
C SER A 150 -7.64 -19.16 12.75
N ALA A 151 -6.89 -20.27 12.69
CA ALA A 151 -6.54 -20.94 11.45
C ALA A 151 -7.65 -21.89 10.98
N ASP A 152 -7.51 -22.45 9.77
CA ASP A 152 -8.47 -23.36 9.13
C ASP A 152 -8.71 -24.70 9.87
N VAL A 153 -8.12 -24.89 11.06
CA VAL A 153 -8.34 -26.07 11.89
C VAL A 153 -9.69 -25.96 12.58
N VAL A 154 -10.66 -26.76 12.13
CA VAL A 154 -12.00 -26.81 12.74
C VAL A 154 -11.94 -27.47 14.13
N MET A 155 -11.96 -26.65 15.18
CA MET A 155 -12.07 -27.10 16.56
C MET A 155 -13.53 -27.01 17.05
N LEU A 156 -14.19 -28.17 17.17
CA LEU A 156 -15.61 -28.22 17.59
C LEU A 156 -15.82 -27.92 19.07
N TYR A 157 -14.91 -28.36 19.92
CA TYR A 157 -14.97 -28.15 21.37
C TYR A 157 -13.57 -28.22 21.98
N SER A 158 -13.29 -27.36 22.94
CA SER A 158 -12.13 -27.47 23.81
C SER A 158 -12.42 -26.86 25.16
N GLU A 159 -11.85 -27.47 26.20
CA GLU A 159 -11.95 -26.97 27.56
C GLU A 159 -11.02 -25.74 27.73
N LYS A 160 -11.51 -24.66 28.35
CA LYS A 160 -10.76 -23.40 28.54
C LYS A 160 -9.39 -23.57 29.21
N ARG A 161 -9.18 -24.65 29.98
CA ARG A 161 -7.89 -24.95 30.62
C ARG A 161 -6.73 -25.19 29.64
N HIS A 162 -7.03 -25.52 28.38
CA HIS A 162 -6.02 -25.71 27.33
C HIS A 162 -5.76 -24.42 26.52
N ASP A 163 -6.52 -23.35 26.79
CA ASP A 163 -6.28 -22.03 26.24
C ASP A 163 -5.04 -21.41 26.89
N ILE A 164 -4.08 -20.99 26.07
CA ILE A 164 -2.89 -20.29 26.56
C ILE A 164 -2.81 -18.84 26.06
N SER A 165 -3.85 -18.31 25.42
CA SER A 165 -3.86 -16.98 24.78
C SER A 165 -3.53 -15.86 25.77
N ASP A 166 -4.18 -15.83 26.94
CA ASP A 166 -3.91 -14.87 28.01
C ASP A 166 -2.49 -14.99 28.58
N LEU A 167 -1.89 -16.18 28.49
CA LEU A 167 -0.54 -16.41 28.94
C LEU A 167 0.46 -15.84 27.94
N VAL A 168 0.20 -16.01 26.64
CA VAL A 168 0.96 -15.42 25.54
C VAL A 168 0.88 -13.89 25.58
N LEU A 169 -0.31 -13.31 25.72
CA LEU A 169 -0.52 -11.87 25.86
C LEU A 169 0.27 -11.25 27.00
N ARG A 170 0.30 -11.92 28.16
CA ARG A 170 1.11 -11.49 29.30
C ARG A 170 2.61 -11.62 29.03
N GLY A 171 3.03 -12.66 28.30
CA GLY A 171 4.41 -12.83 27.85
C GLY A 171 4.87 -11.65 26.99
N ILE A 172 4.12 -11.33 25.94
CA ILE A 172 4.38 -10.20 25.03
C ILE A 172 4.45 -8.88 25.82
N SER A 173 3.46 -8.62 26.68
CA SER A 173 3.40 -7.39 27.47
C SER A 173 4.56 -7.27 28.47
N ARG A 174 5.08 -8.39 29.00
CA ARG A 174 6.28 -8.39 29.86
C ARG A 174 7.54 -8.13 29.05
N THR A 175 7.73 -8.81 27.92
CA THR A 175 8.86 -8.58 27.02
C THR A 175 8.94 -7.10 26.62
N ARG A 176 7.79 -6.47 26.32
CA ARG A 176 7.70 -5.01 26.07
C ARG A 176 8.10 -4.14 27.26
N LYS A 177 7.66 -4.45 28.48
CA LYS A 177 8.07 -3.69 29.68
C LYS A 177 9.56 -3.85 30.00
N ILE A 178 10.17 -4.94 29.58
CA ILE A 178 11.60 -5.24 29.79
C ILE A 178 12.45 -4.60 28.68
N SER A 179 11.93 -4.52 27.44
CA SER A 179 12.59 -3.85 26.30
C SER A 179 12.37 -2.34 26.27
N ALA A 180 11.32 -1.82 26.93
CA ALA A 180 11.24 -0.41 27.26
C ALA A 180 12.43 -0.09 28.18
N PRO A 181 13.30 0.88 27.82
CA PRO A 181 14.43 1.20 28.67
C PRO A 181 13.92 1.56 30.07
N LYS A 182 14.39 0.84 31.08
CA LYS A 182 14.03 1.02 32.50
C LYS A 182 14.45 2.40 33.05
N ASN A 183 14.87 3.32 32.18
CA ASN A 183 15.44 4.59 32.53
C ASN A 183 14.78 5.76 31.81
N LYS A 184 13.45 5.86 31.92
CA LYS A 184 12.73 7.10 31.61
C LYS A 184 12.85 8.15 32.72
N GLN A 185 13.48 7.80 33.86
CA GLN A 185 13.83 8.73 34.93
C GLN A 185 15.21 9.36 34.70
N ASN A 186 16.25 8.60 34.30
CA ASN A 186 17.55 9.24 34.01
C ASN A 186 17.63 9.92 32.63
N ALA A 187 16.65 9.71 31.75
CA ALA A 187 16.52 10.50 30.51
C ALA A 187 15.95 11.91 30.77
N ARG A 188 15.39 12.17 31.97
CA ARG A 188 14.99 13.52 32.40
C ARG A 188 16.04 14.21 33.25
N THR A 189 16.83 13.47 34.04
CA THR A 189 17.89 14.06 34.87
C THR A 189 19.22 14.27 34.14
N SER A 190 19.34 13.92 32.86
CA SER A 190 20.57 14.20 32.09
C SER A 190 20.48 15.49 31.25
N PHE A 191 19.35 16.20 31.29
CA PHE A 191 19.15 17.45 30.53
C PHE A 191 19.05 18.70 31.42
N GLU A 192 19.02 18.55 32.75
CA GLU A 192 18.83 19.68 33.69
C GLU A 192 20.04 19.93 34.62
N ASP A 193 21.14 19.16 34.51
CA ASP A 193 22.38 19.38 35.29
C ASP A 193 23.61 19.63 34.39
N ILE A 194 23.47 20.47 33.36
CA ILE A 194 24.61 21.10 32.68
C ILE A 194 24.28 22.58 32.45
N GLU A 195 24.04 23.29 33.55
CA GLU A 195 24.35 24.70 33.62
C GLU A 195 25.78 24.81 34.18
N ASP A 196 26.63 25.50 33.42
CA ASP A 196 27.93 26.04 33.81
C ASP A 196 29.10 25.06 34.04
N GLU A 197 29.62 24.48 32.95
CA GLU A 197 31.07 24.28 32.83
C GLU A 197 31.54 24.76 31.45
N GLU A 198 32.19 25.93 31.45
CA GLU A 198 32.93 26.48 30.33
C GLU A 198 33.94 25.46 29.82
N THR A 199 33.67 24.87 28.65
CA THR A 199 34.69 24.18 27.84
C THR A 199 34.64 24.74 26.43
N GLU A 200 35.31 25.89 26.27
CA GLU A 200 35.97 26.18 24.99
C GLU A 200 36.94 25.02 24.71
N GLU A 201 36.74 24.28 23.62
CA GLU A 201 37.82 23.77 22.76
C GLU A 201 37.27 23.03 21.52
N THR A 202 37.32 23.74 20.39
CA THR A 202 37.38 23.25 19.01
C THR A 202 36.11 22.59 18.41
N ILE A 203 35.31 23.43 17.76
CA ILE A 203 34.39 23.01 16.69
C ILE A 203 35.24 22.26 15.65
N SER A 204 35.06 20.94 15.56
CA SER A 204 35.71 20.14 14.53
C SER A 204 35.21 20.60 13.16
N ASP A 205 36.10 21.10 12.31
CA ASP A 205 35.86 21.46 10.90
C ASP A 205 35.03 20.42 10.13
N ALA A 206 35.08 19.14 10.56
CA ALA A 206 34.32 18.04 10.00
C ALA A 206 32.78 18.16 10.18
N ILE A 207 32.30 18.82 11.23
CA ILE A 207 30.85 18.99 11.46
C ILE A 207 30.28 20.11 10.58
N LEU A 208 31.03 21.20 10.43
CA LEU A 208 30.71 22.29 9.50
C LEU A 208 30.69 21.80 8.05
N GLU A 209 31.72 21.06 7.64
CA GLU A 209 31.80 20.50 6.28
C GLU A 209 30.63 19.53 5.98
N ARG A 210 30.21 18.75 6.97
CA ARG A 210 29.06 17.84 6.83
C ARG A 210 27.74 18.59 6.69
N GLN A 211 27.56 19.68 7.44
CA GLN A 211 26.36 20.50 7.38
C GLN A 211 26.28 21.31 6.08
N GLU A 212 27.41 21.78 5.57
CA GLU A 212 27.51 22.45 4.28
C GLU A 212 27.27 21.49 3.11
N ARG A 213 27.85 20.29 3.14
CA ARG A 213 27.55 19.24 2.14
C ARG A 213 26.08 18.83 2.15
N ALA A 214 25.44 18.78 3.33
CA ALA A 214 24.01 18.49 3.44
C ALA A 214 23.16 19.61 2.82
N LYS A 215 23.47 20.88 3.10
CA LYS A 215 22.79 22.03 2.50
C LYS A 215 23.01 22.10 0.98
N GLN A 216 24.23 21.87 0.50
CA GLN A 216 24.54 21.82 -0.93
C GLN A 216 23.81 20.68 -1.65
N ALA A 217 23.70 19.51 -1.02
CA ALA A 217 22.94 18.39 -1.56
C ALA A 217 21.43 18.68 -1.60
N GLU A 218 20.90 19.37 -0.59
CA GLU A 218 19.51 19.80 -0.55
C GLU A 218 19.21 20.86 -1.63
N GLU A 219 20.06 21.87 -1.77
CA GLU A 219 19.98 22.88 -2.82
C GLU A 219 20.11 22.27 -4.22
N ALA A 220 20.99 21.30 -4.42
CA ALA A 220 21.12 20.58 -5.70
C ALA A 220 19.85 19.79 -6.03
N ARG A 221 19.21 19.16 -5.04
CA ARG A 221 17.94 18.43 -5.23
C ARG A 221 16.76 19.37 -5.48
N ILE A 222 16.75 20.55 -4.86
CA ILE A 222 15.73 21.58 -5.10
C ILE A 222 15.89 22.13 -6.52
N LYS A 223 17.12 22.47 -6.95
CA LYS A 223 17.39 22.96 -8.31
C LYS A 223 17.02 21.93 -9.37
N THR A 224 17.37 20.66 -9.20
CA THR A 224 16.98 19.61 -10.17
C THR A 224 15.48 19.36 -10.19
N ALA A 225 14.79 19.43 -9.05
CA ALA A 225 13.33 19.33 -9.00
C ALA A 225 12.64 20.54 -9.65
N GLU A 226 13.17 21.75 -9.47
CA GLU A 226 12.69 22.97 -10.11
C GLU A 226 12.95 22.97 -11.62
N GLU A 227 14.12 22.51 -12.08
CA GLU A 227 14.46 22.34 -13.48
C GLU A 227 13.52 21.33 -14.16
N ASN A 228 13.31 20.15 -13.56
CA ASN A 228 12.37 19.15 -14.08
C ASN A 228 10.93 19.67 -14.14
N ARG A 229 10.50 20.46 -13.15
CA ARG A 229 9.17 21.08 -13.12
C ARG A 229 9.03 22.19 -14.16
N ALA A 230 10.07 22.98 -14.38
CA ALA A 230 10.11 24.01 -15.41
C ALA A 230 10.13 23.39 -16.82
N GLU A 231 10.85 22.30 -17.03
CA GLU A 231 10.87 21.54 -18.28
C GLU A 231 9.48 20.96 -18.60
N GLN A 232 8.81 20.34 -17.62
CA GLN A 232 7.43 19.85 -17.79
C GLN A 232 6.43 20.97 -18.11
N LEU A 233 6.58 22.15 -17.49
CA LEU A 233 5.73 23.30 -17.80
C LEU A 233 5.98 23.83 -19.21
N ARG A 234 7.24 23.91 -19.64
CA ARG A 234 7.60 24.30 -21.02
C ARG A 234 7.06 23.33 -22.06
N ILE A 235 7.19 22.02 -21.83
CA ILE A 235 6.62 20.99 -22.71
C ILE A 235 5.09 21.15 -22.78
N ARG A 236 4.44 21.46 -21.66
CA ARG A 236 2.98 21.69 -21.61
C ARG A 236 2.55 22.95 -22.34
N GLU A 237 3.32 24.03 -22.24
CA GLU A 237 3.08 25.28 -22.97
C GLU A 237 3.34 25.15 -24.47
N GLU A 238 4.38 24.44 -24.88
CA GLU A 238 4.67 24.12 -26.28
C GLU A 238 3.57 23.23 -26.87
N ARG A 239 3.08 22.22 -26.12
CA ARG A 239 1.90 21.43 -26.51
C ARG A 239 0.63 22.29 -26.64
N LYS A 240 0.39 23.22 -25.72
CA LYS A 240 -0.74 24.16 -25.81
C LYS A 240 -0.64 25.07 -27.03
N LYS A 241 0.52 25.65 -27.30
CA LYS A 241 0.73 26.50 -28.48
C LYS A 241 0.59 25.73 -29.78
N ALA A 242 1.16 24.52 -29.85
CA ALA A 242 0.98 23.63 -31.01
C ALA A 242 -0.50 23.27 -31.23
N TYR A 243 -1.26 23.08 -30.15
CA TYR A 243 -2.71 22.85 -30.21
C TYR A 243 -3.47 24.10 -30.71
N GLU A 244 -3.14 25.29 -30.21
CA GLU A 244 -3.75 26.55 -30.63
C GLU A 244 -3.45 26.88 -32.11
N GLU A 245 -2.22 26.63 -32.56
CA GLU A 245 -1.83 26.81 -33.97
C GLU A 245 -2.51 25.80 -34.90
N ARG A 246 -2.59 24.52 -34.50
CA ARG A 246 -3.36 23.51 -35.25
C ARG A 246 -4.83 23.89 -35.33
N ARG A 247 -5.43 24.32 -34.22
CA ARG A 247 -6.82 24.78 -34.17
C ARG A 247 -7.05 25.98 -35.08
N LYS A 248 -6.12 26.93 -35.10
CA LYS A 248 -6.21 28.12 -35.96
C LYS A 248 -6.12 27.78 -37.45
N LYS A 249 -5.17 26.92 -37.84
CA LYS A 249 -5.05 26.43 -39.22
C LYS A 249 -6.32 25.71 -39.68
N LEU A 250 -6.92 24.91 -38.81
CA LEU A 250 -8.12 24.14 -39.11
C LEU A 250 -9.37 25.04 -39.24
N LEU A 251 -9.43 26.14 -38.47
CA LEU A 251 -10.47 27.17 -38.62
C LEU A 251 -10.30 27.97 -39.91
N GLU A 252 -9.08 28.39 -40.24
CA GLU A 252 -8.77 29.09 -41.50
C GLU A 252 -9.04 28.21 -42.73
N GLU A 253 -8.71 26.91 -42.66
CA GLU A 253 -9.03 25.96 -43.72
C GLU A 253 -10.56 25.78 -43.88
N ARG A 254 -11.31 25.73 -42.78
CA ARG A 254 -12.78 25.67 -42.80
C ARG A 254 -13.39 26.94 -43.37
N GLU A 255 -12.87 28.11 -43.02
CA GLU A 255 -13.34 29.39 -43.56
C GLU A 255 -13.02 29.51 -45.05
N ALA A 256 -11.82 29.09 -45.47
CA ALA A 256 -11.44 29.06 -46.88
C ALA A 256 -12.32 28.08 -47.69
N LYS A 257 -12.61 26.90 -47.13
CA LYS A 257 -13.52 25.92 -47.75
C LYS A 257 -14.94 26.48 -47.86
N ARG A 258 -15.46 27.08 -46.79
CA ARG A 258 -16.78 27.73 -46.78
C ARG A 258 -16.87 28.89 -47.78
N LYS A 259 -15.80 29.68 -47.93
CA LYS A 259 -15.75 30.79 -48.88
C LYS A 259 -15.70 30.31 -50.34
N LYS A 260 -14.92 29.27 -50.64
CA LYS A 260 -14.93 28.60 -51.96
C LYS A 260 -16.30 28.02 -52.30
N GLU A 261 -16.96 27.38 -51.33
CA GLU A 261 -18.28 26.79 -51.51
C GLU A 261 -19.38 27.85 -51.73
N LEU A 262 -19.24 29.04 -51.11
CA LEU A 262 -20.08 30.21 -51.38
C LEU A 262 -19.82 30.84 -52.75
N GLU A 263 -18.56 30.94 -53.18
CA GLU A 263 -18.20 31.44 -54.52
C GLU A 263 -18.67 30.49 -55.63
N GLU A 264 -18.55 29.17 -55.45
CA GLU A 264 -19.09 28.17 -56.39
C GLU A 264 -20.63 28.19 -56.44
N ARG A 265 -21.30 28.47 -55.32
CA ARG A 265 -22.77 28.60 -55.27
C ARG A 265 -23.25 29.89 -55.95
N ASN A 266 -22.57 31.01 -55.73
CA ASN A 266 -22.90 32.27 -56.40
C ASN A 266 -22.60 32.21 -57.91
N GLY A 267 -21.49 31.60 -58.32
CA GLY A 267 -21.17 31.42 -59.74
C GLY A 267 -22.16 30.51 -60.48
N LYS A 268 -22.77 29.54 -59.80
CA LYS A 268 -23.87 28.72 -60.36
C LYS A 268 -25.18 29.49 -60.50
N ASN A 269 -25.52 30.32 -59.52
CA ASN A 269 -26.71 31.19 -59.61
C ASN A 269 -26.58 32.23 -60.73
N ASP A 270 -25.40 32.84 -60.90
CA ASP A 270 -25.16 33.80 -61.99
C ASP A 270 -25.26 33.12 -63.38
N SER A 271 -24.82 31.85 -63.51
CA SER A 271 -24.99 31.09 -64.76
C SER A 271 -26.43 30.66 -65.06
N GLU A 272 -27.24 30.38 -64.03
CA GLU A 272 -28.67 30.06 -64.18
C GLU A 272 -29.49 31.33 -64.50
N GLU A 273 -29.12 32.50 -63.97
CA GLU A 273 -29.76 33.78 -64.33
C GLU A 273 -29.41 34.22 -65.77
N GLU A 274 -28.17 34.03 -66.25
CA GLU A 274 -27.79 34.33 -67.64
C GLU A 274 -28.48 33.40 -68.67
N GLU A 275 -28.66 32.10 -68.36
CA GLU A 275 -29.42 31.18 -69.22
C GLU A 275 -30.92 31.50 -69.26
N SER A 276 -31.49 31.99 -68.16
CA SER A 276 -32.91 32.41 -68.13
C SER A 276 -33.19 33.68 -68.94
N SER A 277 -32.23 34.60 -69.07
CA SER A 277 -32.41 35.85 -69.84
C SER A 277 -32.24 35.69 -71.36
N LYS A 278 -31.61 34.60 -71.82
CA LYS A 278 -31.43 34.28 -73.26
C LYS A 278 -32.59 33.46 -73.86
N GLY A 279 -33.57 33.06 -73.05
CA GLY A 279 -34.71 32.25 -73.48
C GLY A 279 -35.96 33.03 -73.92
N ASP A 280 -35.96 34.37 -73.80
CA ASP A 280 -37.15 35.24 -74.01
C ASP A 280 -36.98 36.28 -75.15
N GLU A 281 -36.10 36.04 -76.14
CA GLU A 281 -36.07 36.75 -77.44
C GLU A 281 -36.44 35.83 -78.61
#